data_AF-A0A5C7KPX3-F1
#
_entry.id   AF-A0A5C7KPX3-F1
#
_cell.length_a   1.000
_cell.length_b   1.000
_cell.length_c   1.000
_cell.angle_alpha   90.00
_cell.angle_beta   90.00
_cell.angle_gamma   90.00
#
_symmetry.space_group_name_H-M   'P 1'
#
loop_
_entity.id
_entity.type
_entity.pdbx_description
1 polymer ?
#
loop_
_entity_poly.entity_id
_entity_poly.type
_entity_poly.pdbx_seq_one_letter_code
_entity_poly.pdbx_strand_id
1 'polypeptide(L)'
;MLEPREPKYQWGQQVTAATDLFNDGSHPEVPENELIVAAGTAGEVVQIGHHEEANVPVYIVEFGASEGRGGRVVGCLEEELAAT
;
A
#
# COMPACT_ATOMS: atom_id res chain seq x y z
N MET A 1 14.07 -11.77 21.29
CA MET A 1 14.21 -11.49 19.85
C MET A 1 12.78 -11.26 19.38
N LEU A 2 12.44 -10.06 18.92
CA LEU A 2 11.16 -9.89 18.23
C LEU A 2 11.40 -10.48 16.85
N GLU A 3 10.91 -11.69 16.61
CA GLU A 3 10.86 -12.21 15.25
C GLU A 3 10.11 -11.19 14.39
N PRO A 4 10.71 -10.71 13.27
CA PRO A 4 10.00 -9.80 12.38
C PRO A 4 8.76 -10.52 11.89
N ARG A 5 7.61 -9.84 12.01
CA ARG A 5 6.33 -10.38 11.53
C ARG A 5 6.50 -10.71 10.05
N GLU A 6 6.29 -11.98 9.70
CA GLU A 6 6.42 -12.42 8.31
C GLU A 6 5.42 -11.66 7.45
N PRO A 7 5.87 -11.06 6.33
CA PRO A 7 4.97 -10.30 5.49
C PRO A 7 3.93 -11.24 4.86
N LYS A 8 2.64 -10.96 5.07
CA LYS A 8 1.53 -11.71 4.49
C LYS A 8 1.47 -11.61 2.96
N TYR A 9 1.84 -10.46 2.41
CA TYR A 9 1.90 -10.22 0.97
C TYR A 9 3.35 -10.21 0.47
N GLN A 10 3.55 -10.60 -0.79
CA GLN A 10 4.86 -10.67 -1.42
C GLN A 10 5.02 -9.63 -2.53
N TRP A 11 6.27 -9.29 -2.85
CA TRP A 11 6.58 -8.46 -4.00
C TRP A 11 6.03 -9.08 -5.31
N GLY A 12 5.43 -8.26 -6.16
CA GLY A 12 4.72 -8.68 -7.38
C GLY A 12 3.34 -9.30 -7.12
N GLN A 13 2.87 -9.37 -5.88
CA GLN A 13 1.54 -9.88 -5.58
C GLN A 13 0.48 -8.84 -5.90
N GLN A 14 -0.58 -9.29 -6.57
CA GLN A 14 -1.77 -8.49 -6.83
C GLN A 14 -2.60 -8.37 -5.55
N VAL A 15 -2.92 -7.15 -5.18
CA VAL A 15 -3.72 -6.79 -4.01
C VAL A 15 -4.78 -5.77 -4.41
N THR A 16 -5.72 -5.52 -3.52
CA THR A 16 -6.78 -4.54 -3.72
C THR A 16 -6.90 -3.70 -2.46
N ALA A 17 -7.17 -2.40 -2.61
CA ALA A 17 -7.44 -1.53 -1.47
C ALA A 17 -8.69 -2.05 -0.73
N ALA A 18 -8.54 -2.50 0.51
CA ALA A 18 -9.66 -2.98 1.32
C ALA A 18 -10.57 -1.84 1.78
N THR A 19 -9.99 -0.65 1.94
CA THR A 19 -10.64 0.60 2.33
C THR A 19 -10.17 1.74 1.43
N ASP A 20 -10.86 2.88 1.52
CA ASP A 20 -10.42 4.13 0.92
C ASP A 20 -9.13 4.60 1.61
N LEU A 21 -8.05 4.75 0.83
CA LEU A 21 -6.75 5.20 1.30
C LEU A 21 -6.67 6.72 1.15
N PHE A 22 -6.62 7.41 2.28
CA PHE A 22 -6.45 8.85 2.36
C PHE A 22 -5.00 9.19 2.62
N ASN A 23 -4.56 10.37 2.16
CA ASN A 23 -3.21 10.82 2.46
C ASN A 23 -3.08 11.27 3.90
N ASP A 24 -2.25 10.57 4.68
CA ASP A 24 -1.86 10.95 6.05
C ASP A 24 -0.73 12.01 6.06
N GLY A 25 -0.42 12.60 4.89
CA GLY A 25 0.68 13.55 4.70
C GLY A 25 1.99 12.92 4.21
N SER A 26 2.00 11.61 3.96
CA SER A 26 3.15 10.87 3.43
C SER A 26 3.30 11.01 1.91
N HIS A 27 2.23 11.32 1.18
CA HIS A 27 2.24 11.49 -0.26
C HIS A 27 2.48 12.97 -0.63
N PRO A 28 3.55 13.31 -1.37
CA PRO A 28 3.89 14.71 -1.68
C PRO A 28 2.96 15.36 -2.71
N GLU A 29 2.34 14.56 -3.59
CA GLU A 29 1.50 15.06 -4.70
C GLU A 29 0.01 15.18 -4.35
N VAL A 30 -0.43 14.59 -3.24
CA VAL A 30 -1.84 14.60 -2.80
C VAL A 30 -1.91 15.41 -1.51
N PRO A 31 -2.91 16.29 -1.30
CA PRO A 31 -3.04 16.99 -0.03
C PRO A 31 -3.43 16.04 1.10
N GLU A 32 -3.11 16.41 2.34
CA GLU A 32 -3.50 15.66 3.54
C GLU A 32 -5.03 15.52 3.62
N ASN A 33 -5.52 14.38 4.12
CA ASN A 33 -6.94 14.01 4.20
C ASN A 33 -7.66 13.86 2.85
N GLU A 34 -6.94 13.83 1.73
CA GLU A 34 -7.54 13.61 0.42
C GLU A 34 -7.37 12.16 -0.06
N LEU A 35 -8.38 11.66 -0.77
CA LEU A 35 -8.42 10.29 -1.27
C LEU A 35 -7.32 10.04 -2.31
N ILE A 36 -6.36 9.17 -1.99
CA ILE A 36 -5.33 8.72 -2.93
C ILE A 36 -5.87 7.58 -3.78
N VAL A 37 -6.49 6.59 -3.13
CA VAL A 37 -6.97 5.35 -3.76
C VAL A 37 -8.32 4.97 -3.17
N ALA A 38 -9.30 4.74 -4.02
CA ALA A 38 -10.62 4.28 -3.58
C ALA A 38 -10.58 2.79 -3.20
N ALA A 39 -11.41 2.39 -2.23
CA ALA A 39 -11.61 0.98 -1.90
C ALA A 39 -11.99 0.18 -3.17
N GLY A 40 -11.46 -1.04 -3.30
CA GLY A 40 -11.67 -1.89 -4.47
C GLY A 40 -10.72 -1.60 -5.65
N THR A 41 -9.82 -0.62 -5.54
CA THR A 41 -8.82 -0.37 -6.58
C THR A 41 -7.76 -1.47 -6.55
N ALA A 42 -7.52 -2.10 -7.69
CA ALA A 42 -6.45 -3.08 -7.85
C ALA A 42 -5.07 -2.41 -7.85
N GLY A 43 -4.11 -3.07 -7.23
CA GLY A 43 -2.71 -2.65 -7.18
C GLY A 43 -1.76 -3.82 -7.09
N GLU A 44 -0.48 -3.54 -7.28
CA GLU A 44 0.60 -4.51 -7.17
C GLU A 44 1.57 -4.12 -6.08
N VAL A 45 1.97 -5.06 -5.23
CA VAL A 45 3.01 -4.83 -4.23
C VAL A 45 4.35 -4.68 -4.94
N VAL A 46 4.85 -3.45 -5.06
CA VAL A 46 6.12 -3.15 -5.73
C VAL A 46 7.30 -3.02 -4.77
N GLN A 47 7.06 -2.89 -3.46
CA GLN A 47 8.09 -2.92 -2.44
C GLN A 47 7.50 -3.28 -1.07
N ILE A 48 8.28 -3.91 -0.20
CA ILE A 48 7.89 -4.16 1.20
C ILE A 48 8.93 -3.48 2.09
N GLY A 49 8.50 -2.41 2.74
CA GLY A 49 9.27 -1.72 3.77
C GLY A 49 9.02 -2.31 5.16
N HIS A 50 9.76 -1.79 6.13
CA HIS A 50 9.51 -2.05 7.54
C HIS A 50 9.52 -0.72 8.27
N HIS A 51 8.49 -0.45 9.07
CA HIS A 51 8.58 0.62 10.06
C HIS A 51 9.48 0.14 11.20
N GLU A 52 10.68 0.69 11.31
CA GLU A 52 11.66 0.32 12.33
C GLU A 52 11.14 0.58 13.76
N GLU A 53 10.36 1.64 13.97
CA GLU A 53 9.83 1.99 15.29
C GLU A 53 8.62 1.14 15.71
N ALA A 54 7.71 0.83 14.77
CA ALA A 54 6.50 0.05 15.05
C ALA A 54 6.69 -1.47 14.83
N ASN A 55 7.82 -1.87 14.25
CA ASN A 55 8.14 -3.25 13.87
C ASN A 55 7.00 -3.91 13.07
N VAL A 56 6.41 -3.14 12.15
CA VAL A 56 5.31 -3.59 11.27
C VAL A 56 5.77 -3.55 9.81
N PRO A 57 5.40 -4.56 8.99
CA PRO A 57 5.65 -4.52 7.57
C PRO A 57 4.77 -3.44 6.94
N VAL A 58 5.36 -2.64 6.06
CA VAL A 58 4.63 -1.66 5.23
C VAL A 58 4.73 -2.08 3.79
N TYR A 59 3.59 -2.15 3.13
CA TYR A 59 3.48 -2.60 1.76
C TYR A 59 3.37 -1.40 0.85
N ILE A 60 4.35 -1.21 -0.01
CA ILE A 60 4.32 -0.18 -1.03
C ILE A 60 3.64 -0.80 -2.24
N VAL A 61 2.45 -0.31 -2.54
CA VAL A 61 1.58 -0.83 -3.59
C VAL A 61 1.42 0.22 -4.67
N GLU A 62 1.60 -0.17 -5.92
CA GLU A 62 1.29 0.66 -7.08
C GLU A 62 -0.15 0.38 -7.53
N PHE A 63 -1.04 1.33 -7.29
CA PHE A 63 -2.45 1.25 -7.65
C PHE A 63 -2.74 1.88 -9.00
N GLY A 64 -3.61 1.26 -9.79
CA GLY A 64 -4.09 1.85 -11.04
C GLY A 64 -3.08 1.87 -12.19
N ALA A 65 -2.03 1.06 -12.13
CA ALA A 65 -1.05 0.85 -13.21
C ALA A 65 -1.62 0.13 -14.45
N SER A 66 -2.92 -0.12 -14.51
CA SER A 66 -3.57 -0.81 -15.63
C SER A 66 -3.46 0.01 -16.93
N GLU A 67 -2.74 -0.56 -17.90
CA GLU A 67 -2.67 -0.18 -19.32
C GLU A 67 -2.69 1.35 -19.59
N GLY A 68 -1.53 2.00 -19.42
CA GLY A 68 -1.24 3.32 -20.00
C GLY A 68 -1.53 4.54 -19.12
N ARG A 69 -2.00 4.37 -17.87
CA ARG A 69 -1.93 5.41 -16.84
C ARG A 69 -0.79 5.11 -15.88
N GLY A 70 -0.02 6.14 -15.51
CA GLY A 70 0.93 6.02 -14.39
C GLY A 70 0.18 5.66 -13.12
N GLY A 71 0.59 4.56 -12.48
CA GLY A 71 0.02 4.14 -11.20
C GLY A 71 0.38 5.11 -10.07
N ARG A 72 -0.34 5.01 -8.96
CA ARG A 72 -0.06 5.74 -7.72
C ARG A 72 0.63 4.80 -6.75
N VAL A 73 1.82 5.17 -6.30
CA VAL A 73 2.60 4.38 -5.34
C VAL A 73 2.22 4.83 -3.93
N VAL A 74 1.62 3.93 -3.16
CA VAL A 74 1.09 4.22 -1.82
C VAL A 74 1.62 3.19 -0.82
N GLY A 75 2.17 3.67 0.30
CA GLY A 75 2.52 2.83 1.44
C GLY A 75 1.27 2.52 2.25
N CYS A 76 0.92 1.24 2.36
CA CYS A 76 -0.27 0.74 3.02
C CYS A 76 0.12 -0.28 4.09
N LEU A 77 -0.68 -0.38 5.15
CA LEU A 77 -0.56 -1.44 6.14
C LEU A 77 -1.21 -2.74 5.62
N GLU A 78 -0.87 -3.87 6.27
CA GLU A 78 -1.46 -5.17 5.92
C GLU A 78 -2.99 -5.16 5.97
N GLU A 79 -3.56 -4.47 6.97
CA GLU A 79 -5.00 -4.39 7.22
C GLU A 79 -5.76 -3.55 6.19
N GLU A 80 -5.04 -2.66 5.48
CA GLU A 80 -5.61 -1.81 4.45
C GLU A 80 -5.63 -2.48 3.07
N LEU A 81 -4.99 -3.64 2.96
CA LEU A 81 -4.89 -4.43 1.74
C LEU A 81 -5.71 -5.72 1.86
N ALA A 82 -6.36 -6.07 0.74
CA ALA A 82 -7.00 -7.35 0.53
C ALA A 82 -6.26 -8.12 -0.57
N ALA A 83 -5.93 -9.40 -0.33
CA ALA A 83 -5.57 -10.29 -1.43
C ALA A 83 -6.80 -10.52 -2.32
N THR A 84 -6.63 -10.38 -3.63
CA THR A 84 -7.59 -10.81 -4.64
C THR A 84 -7.43 -12.29 -4.99
#